data_AF-A0A2U1NN71-F1
#
_entry.id   AF-A0A2U1NN71-F1
#
_cell.length_a   1.000
_cell.length_b   1.000
_cell.length_c   1.000
_cell.angle_alpha   90.00
_cell.angle_beta   90.00
_cell.angle_gamma   90.00
#
_symmetry.space_group_name_H-M   'P 1'
#
loop_
_entity.id
_entity.type
_entity.pdbx_description
1 polymer ?
#
loop_
_entity_poly.entity_id
_entity_poly.type
_entity_poly.pdbx_seq_one_letter_code
_entity_poly.pdbx_strand_id
1 'polypeptide(L)'
;MTETEQSAILDALPQTSSVKHKFLILIALGTKISLKIPTVHIYYFMLFLIDGTLQSIFPSLTLILAVNFIPIRNHMSVFKSQDECDHLINLAKPHMEKSTVVDNDTGKSKDSRVRTSSGTFLARGVDETVAAIEKRIADFTFLPVENGEGLQVLHYEVGQKYEPHYDYFLDQFNTVNGGQRMATVLMYLSDVEEGGETVFPSAKGNISAVPWWNELSECGKEGLSVKPKMGDALLFWSMRPDASLDSSSLHGGCPVIRGNKWSSTKWIHVEEYKVFA
;
A
#
# COMPACT_ATOMS: atom_id res chain seq x y z
N MET A 1 -22.59 -20.64 -16.80
CA MET A 1 -23.19 -21.23 -15.59
C MET A 1 -24.26 -20.27 -15.09
N THR A 2 -25.49 -20.71 -15.05
CA THR A 2 -26.65 -19.95 -14.57
C THR A 2 -26.57 -19.71 -13.05
N GLU A 3 -27.27 -18.70 -12.53
CA GLU A 3 -27.30 -18.41 -11.08
C GLU A 3 -27.79 -19.62 -10.27
N THR A 4 -28.72 -20.39 -10.83
CA THR A 4 -29.25 -21.62 -10.23
C THR A 4 -28.18 -22.72 -10.13
N GLU A 5 -27.35 -22.88 -11.16
CA GLU A 5 -26.23 -23.84 -11.14
C GLU A 5 -25.13 -23.41 -10.14
N GLN A 6 -24.94 -22.10 -9.94
CA GLN A 6 -23.97 -21.55 -8.98
C GLN A 6 -24.40 -21.79 -7.52
N SER A 7 -25.68 -21.54 -7.22
CA SER A 7 -26.24 -21.83 -5.89
C SER A 7 -26.13 -23.32 -5.57
N ALA A 8 -26.48 -24.18 -6.53
CA ALA A 8 -26.41 -25.64 -6.34
C ALA A 8 -24.97 -26.14 -6.06
N ILE A 9 -23.95 -25.51 -6.65
CA ILE A 9 -22.54 -25.84 -6.38
C ILE A 9 -22.11 -25.36 -4.99
N LEU A 10 -22.52 -24.16 -4.57
CA LEU A 10 -22.21 -23.63 -3.24
C LEU A 10 -22.90 -24.43 -2.13
N ASP A 11 -24.12 -24.90 -2.39
CA ASP A 11 -24.92 -25.74 -1.49
C ASP A 11 -24.39 -27.18 -1.42
N ALA A 12 -23.70 -27.65 -2.45
CA ALA A 12 -23.04 -28.95 -2.50
C ALA A 12 -21.67 -28.98 -1.78
N LEU A 13 -21.11 -27.82 -1.40
CA LEU A 13 -19.86 -27.77 -0.65
C LEU A 13 -20.08 -28.17 0.82
N PRO A 14 -19.15 -28.91 1.45
CA PRO A 14 -19.25 -29.25 2.86
C PRO A 14 -19.50 -28.01 3.71
N GLN A 15 -20.46 -28.08 4.64
CA GLN A 15 -20.80 -27.00 5.57
C GLN A 15 -19.60 -26.52 6.41
N THR A 16 -18.59 -27.38 6.58
CA THR A 16 -17.33 -27.12 7.28
C THR A 16 -16.30 -26.33 6.44
N SER A 17 -16.57 -26.07 5.17
CA SER A 17 -15.66 -25.33 4.28
C SER A 17 -15.61 -23.86 4.70
N SER A 18 -14.41 -23.34 4.92
CA SER A 18 -14.23 -21.93 5.32
C SER A 18 -14.75 -20.98 4.24
N VAL A 19 -15.19 -19.79 4.65
CA VAL A 19 -15.65 -18.73 3.74
C VAL A 19 -14.61 -18.42 2.66
N LYS A 20 -13.32 -18.49 3.02
CA LYS A 20 -12.17 -18.35 2.12
C LYS A 20 -12.15 -19.41 1.02
N HIS A 21 -12.47 -20.66 1.35
CA HIS A 21 -12.50 -21.77 0.40
C HIS A 21 -13.66 -21.66 -0.60
N LYS A 22 -14.85 -21.26 -0.11
CA LYS A 22 -16.02 -21.03 -0.97
C LYS A 22 -15.81 -19.85 -1.93
N PHE A 23 -15.13 -18.80 -1.47
CA PHE A 23 -14.80 -17.62 -2.28
C PHE A 23 -13.78 -17.89 -3.41
N LEU A 24 -12.74 -18.69 -3.12
CA LEU A 24 -11.76 -19.13 -4.13
C LEU A 24 -12.40 -19.95 -5.25
N ILE A 25 -13.40 -20.78 -4.94
CA ILE A 25 -14.15 -21.58 -5.93
C ILE A 25 -15.00 -20.69 -6.84
N LEU A 26 -15.62 -19.64 -6.31
CA LEU A 26 -16.38 -18.65 -7.09
C LEU A 26 -15.50 -17.87 -8.10
N ILE A 27 -14.27 -17.55 -7.70
CA ILE A 27 -13.28 -16.91 -8.58
C ILE A 27 -12.77 -17.89 -9.65
N ALA A 28 -12.46 -19.13 -9.26
CA ALA A 28 -11.97 -20.18 -10.17
C ALA A 28 -13.03 -20.58 -11.23
N LEU A 29 -14.32 -20.42 -10.94
CA LEU A 29 -15.42 -20.72 -11.86
C LEU A 29 -15.77 -19.56 -12.82
N GLY A 30 -14.99 -18.47 -12.84
CA GLY A 30 -15.08 -17.43 -13.87
C GLY A 30 -16.39 -16.63 -13.88
N THR A 31 -16.93 -16.31 -12.71
CA THR A 31 -18.21 -15.59 -12.58
C THR A 31 -18.10 -14.11 -12.98
N LYS A 32 -18.88 -13.69 -13.99
CA LYS A 32 -19.19 -12.28 -14.29
C LYS A 32 -20.44 -11.87 -13.52
N ILE A 33 -20.31 -11.01 -12.52
CA ILE A 33 -21.47 -10.31 -11.94
C ILE A 33 -21.77 -9.12 -12.86
N SER A 34 -22.87 -9.21 -13.61
CA SER A 34 -23.27 -8.22 -14.61
C SER A 34 -24.45 -7.39 -14.09
N LEU A 35 -24.19 -6.32 -13.35
CA LEU A 35 -25.18 -5.24 -13.19
C LEU A 35 -25.31 -4.51 -14.54
N LYS A 36 -26.52 -4.47 -15.12
CA LYS A 36 -26.80 -3.77 -16.39
C LYS A 36 -26.60 -2.26 -16.23
N ILE A 37 -25.39 -1.78 -16.50
CA ILE A 37 -25.08 -0.38 -16.84
C ILE A 37 -24.12 -0.45 -18.05
N PRO A 38 -24.34 0.31 -19.12
CA PRO A 38 -23.61 0.13 -20.36
C PRO A 38 -22.13 0.52 -20.19
N THR A 39 -21.27 -0.38 -20.64
CA THR A 39 -19.82 -0.23 -20.88
C THR A 39 -18.90 -0.41 -19.67
N VAL A 40 -18.39 -1.65 -19.57
CA VAL A 40 -17.10 -2.11 -19.03
C VAL A 40 -16.58 -1.36 -17.80
N HIS A 41 -16.84 -1.85 -16.58
CA HIS A 41 -15.96 -1.66 -15.42
C HIS A 41 -16.18 -2.78 -14.39
N ILE A 42 -15.13 -3.57 -14.12
CA ILE A 42 -15.10 -4.55 -13.02
C ILE A 42 -14.77 -3.77 -11.75
N TYR A 43 -15.77 -3.54 -10.89
CA TYR A 43 -15.58 -2.99 -9.55
C TYR A 43 -15.44 -4.15 -8.56
N TYR A 44 -14.29 -4.28 -7.90
CA TYR A 44 -14.18 -5.11 -6.70
C TYR A 44 -14.81 -4.35 -5.53
N PHE A 45 -16.01 -4.75 -5.11
CA PHE A 45 -16.62 -4.28 -3.87
C PHE A 45 -16.39 -5.29 -2.74
N MET A 46 -15.79 -4.83 -1.65
CA MET A 46 -15.93 -5.44 -0.33
C MET A 46 -17.37 -5.24 0.15
N LEU A 47 -18.19 -6.28 0.08
CA LEU A 47 -19.51 -6.33 0.74
C LEU A 47 -19.51 -7.56 1.65
N PHE A 48 -19.49 -7.33 2.97
CA PHE A 48 -19.79 -8.36 3.95
C PHE A 48 -21.30 -8.37 4.22
N LEU A 49 -21.93 -9.53 4.04
CA LEU A 49 -23.28 -9.82 4.53
C LEU A 49 -23.16 -10.27 5.99
N ILE A 50 -23.53 -9.41 6.94
CA ILE A 50 -23.86 -9.84 8.29
C ILE A 50 -25.36 -9.52 8.47
N ASP A 51 -26.15 -10.57 8.66
CA ASP A 51 -27.57 -10.55 9.04
C ASP A 51 -28.54 -9.71 8.20
N GLY A 52 -28.44 -9.79 6.87
CA GLY A 52 -29.54 -9.39 5.98
C GLY A 52 -29.86 -7.89 5.93
N THR A 53 -29.11 -7.05 6.64
CA THR A 53 -29.18 -5.60 6.54
C THR A 53 -27.93 -5.05 5.85
N LEU A 54 -28.14 -4.39 4.71
CA LEU A 54 -27.15 -3.53 4.05
C LEU A 54 -26.84 -2.35 4.97
N GLN A 55 -25.86 -2.48 5.85
CA GLN A 55 -25.33 -1.36 6.63
C GLN A 55 -24.18 -0.73 5.84
N SER A 56 -24.42 0.44 5.22
CA SER A 56 -23.34 1.25 4.64
C SER A 56 -22.53 1.88 5.77
N ILE A 57 -21.31 1.39 6.04
CA ILE A 57 -20.44 1.99 7.07
C ILE A 57 -19.62 3.18 6.51
N PHE A 58 -19.74 3.52 5.22
CA PHE A 58 -18.91 4.55 4.60
C PHE A 58 -19.71 5.79 4.15
N PRO A 59 -19.73 6.89 4.90
CA PRO A 59 -20.22 8.18 4.40
C PRO A 59 -19.21 8.91 3.48
N SER A 60 -18.10 8.28 3.06
CA SER A 60 -17.04 8.94 2.26
C SER A 60 -16.62 8.16 1.01
N LEU A 61 -17.56 7.51 0.32
CA LEU A 61 -17.30 6.63 -0.82
C LEU A 61 -16.68 7.32 -2.05
N THR A 62 -16.67 8.67 -2.11
CA THR A 62 -16.19 9.43 -3.27
C THR A 62 -14.66 9.48 -3.41
N LEU A 63 -13.89 9.10 -2.39
CA LEU A 63 -12.43 9.25 -2.40
C LEU A 63 -11.64 7.99 -2.80
N ILE A 64 -12.29 6.83 -2.88
CA ILE A 64 -11.64 5.53 -3.09
C ILE A 64 -11.26 5.28 -4.58
N LEU A 65 -11.67 6.16 -5.51
CA LEU A 65 -11.61 5.92 -6.96
C LEU A 65 -10.52 6.69 -7.72
N ALA A 66 -9.71 7.51 -7.07
CA ALA A 66 -8.77 8.41 -7.76
C ALA A 66 -7.38 7.79 -8.07
N VAL A 67 -7.06 6.75 -7.32
CA VAL A 67 -5.95 5.79 -7.42
C VAL A 67 -6.56 4.51 -6.83
N ASN A 68 -6.12 3.29 -7.14
CA ASN A 68 -6.61 2.09 -6.43
C ASN A 68 -6.15 2.13 -4.95
N PHE A 69 -6.77 3.01 -4.18
CA PHE A 69 -6.31 3.58 -2.92
C PHE A 69 -7.23 3.09 -1.82
N ILE A 70 -6.66 2.39 -0.86
CA ILE A 70 -7.40 1.95 0.33
C ILE A 70 -6.69 2.57 1.53
N PRO A 71 -7.25 3.65 2.13
CA PRO A 71 -6.73 4.14 3.39
C PRO A 71 -7.08 3.09 4.44
N ILE A 72 -6.05 2.50 5.05
CA ILE A 72 -6.24 1.46 6.05
C ILE A 72 -6.54 2.13 7.37
N ARG A 73 -7.83 2.44 7.63
CA ARG A 73 -8.27 2.99 8.92
C ARG A 73 -9.21 2.05 9.66
N ASN A 74 -8.88 1.82 10.93
CA ASN A 74 -9.74 1.38 12.03
C ASN A 74 -10.44 0.01 11.99
N HIS A 75 -10.41 -0.77 10.91
CA HIS A 75 -11.04 -2.12 10.93
C HIS A 75 -10.16 -3.29 10.44
N MET A 76 -9.07 -3.02 9.71
CA MET A 76 -8.03 -4.00 9.37
C MET A 76 -6.67 -3.31 9.43
N SER A 77 -6.17 -3.02 10.63
CA SER A 77 -4.91 -2.32 10.79
C SER A 77 -3.71 -3.25 10.55
N VAL A 78 -2.68 -2.75 9.88
CA VAL A 78 -1.37 -3.43 9.76
C VAL A 78 -0.65 -3.46 11.12
N PHE A 79 -0.95 -2.50 12.00
CA PHE A 79 -0.45 -2.45 13.38
C PHE A 79 -1.54 -2.83 14.38
N LYS A 80 -1.17 -3.62 15.38
CA LYS A 80 -2.04 -3.95 16.54
C LYS A 80 -1.91 -2.91 17.65
N SER A 81 -0.75 -2.28 17.78
CA SER A 81 -0.49 -1.26 18.80
C SER A 81 0.56 -0.25 18.31
N GLN A 82 0.67 0.87 19.04
CA GLN A 82 1.74 1.85 18.82
C GLN A 82 3.13 1.27 19.14
N ASP A 83 3.22 0.30 20.05
CA ASP A 83 4.48 -0.35 20.42
C ASP A 83 5.16 -1.03 19.21
N GLU A 84 4.38 -1.53 18.25
CA GLU A 84 4.93 -2.12 17.03
C GLU A 84 5.58 -1.06 16.13
N CYS A 85 5.07 0.16 16.09
CA CYS A 85 5.71 1.27 15.39
C CYS A 85 7.03 1.66 16.08
N ASP A 86 7.02 1.78 17.41
CA ASP A 86 8.22 2.09 18.18
C ASP A 86 9.28 1.00 18.06
N HIS A 87 8.87 -0.26 18.02
CA HIS A 87 9.75 -1.40 17.80
C HIS A 87 10.50 -1.29 16.47
N LEU A 88 9.79 -1.03 15.37
CA LEU A 88 10.43 -0.83 14.05
C LEU A 88 11.41 0.35 14.06
N ILE A 89 11.03 1.47 14.70
CA ILE A 89 11.90 2.64 14.84
C ILE A 89 13.16 2.27 15.62
N ASN A 90 13.04 1.55 16.74
CA ASN A 90 14.15 1.21 17.61
C ASN A 90 15.10 0.18 16.97
N LEU A 91 14.59 -0.77 16.19
CA LEU A 91 15.42 -1.66 15.38
C LEU A 91 16.20 -0.88 14.31
N ALA A 92 15.58 0.12 13.69
CA ALA A 92 16.18 0.86 12.59
C ALA A 92 17.24 1.87 13.04
N LYS A 93 17.01 2.58 14.15
CA LYS A 93 17.84 3.70 14.65
C LYS A 93 19.36 3.47 14.59
N PRO A 94 19.91 2.32 15.03
CA PRO A 94 21.36 2.09 15.02
C PRO A 94 21.98 1.97 13.61
N HIS A 95 21.14 1.74 12.59
CA HIS A 95 21.54 1.40 11.23
C HIS A 95 21.11 2.44 10.20
N MET A 96 20.65 3.62 10.64
CA MET A 96 20.16 4.67 9.76
C MET A 96 21.33 5.34 9.03
N GLU A 97 21.29 5.30 7.70
CA GLU A 97 22.26 5.99 6.84
C GLU A 97 21.54 7.01 5.95
N LYS A 98 22.27 8.00 5.43
CA LYS A 98 21.69 8.97 4.49
C LYS A 98 21.19 8.23 3.25
N SER A 99 19.93 8.45 2.90
CA SER A 99 19.34 7.79 1.72
C SER A 99 20.06 8.23 0.46
N THR A 100 20.33 7.27 -0.40
CA THR A 100 20.83 7.51 -1.74
C THR A 100 19.76 7.15 -2.76
N VAL A 101 19.91 7.64 -4.00
CA VAL A 101 19.10 7.19 -5.13
C VAL A 101 19.98 6.45 -6.12
N VAL A 102 19.43 5.45 -6.79
CA VAL A 102 20.08 4.81 -7.92
C VAL A 102 19.91 5.72 -9.13
N ASP A 103 21.02 6.12 -9.73
CA ASP A 103 21.04 6.88 -10.97
C ASP A 103 20.63 5.97 -12.14
N ASN A 104 19.57 6.33 -12.87
CA ASN A 104 18.98 5.49 -13.90
C ASN A 104 19.92 5.24 -15.10
N ASP A 105 20.83 6.16 -15.39
CA ASP A 105 21.75 6.07 -16.53
C ASP A 105 22.98 5.21 -16.19
N THR A 106 23.43 5.26 -14.94
CA THR A 106 24.69 4.64 -14.51
C THR A 106 24.53 3.46 -13.55
N GLY A 107 23.33 3.25 -12.99
CA GLY A 107 23.05 2.24 -11.98
C GLY A 107 23.74 2.49 -10.63
N LYS A 108 24.36 3.66 -10.44
CA LYS A 108 25.17 3.97 -9.26
C LYS A 108 24.39 4.76 -8.21
N SER A 109 24.70 4.49 -6.95
CA SER A 109 24.20 5.23 -5.79
C SER A 109 24.72 6.68 -5.82
N LYS A 110 23.83 7.68 -5.82
CA LYS A 110 24.15 9.11 -5.83
C LYS A 110 23.52 9.82 -4.64
N ASP A 111 24.26 10.76 -4.03
CA ASP A 111 23.73 11.66 -3.00
C ASP A 111 22.58 12.47 -3.59
N SER A 112 21.42 12.35 -2.95
CA SER A 112 20.16 12.70 -3.57
C SER A 112 19.63 14.01 -3.01
N ARG A 113 19.66 15.07 -3.83
CA ARG A 113 18.83 16.26 -3.60
C ARG A 113 17.32 15.95 -3.74
N VAL A 114 17.00 14.76 -4.26
CA VAL A 114 15.68 14.28 -4.61
C VAL A 114 15.06 13.47 -3.46
N ARG A 115 15.87 12.75 -2.67
CA ARG A 115 15.50 11.99 -1.47
C ARG A 115 16.47 12.33 -0.36
N THR A 116 16.03 13.13 0.59
CA THR A 116 16.93 13.71 1.61
C THR A 116 16.78 13.07 2.98
N SER A 117 16.00 11.99 3.11
CA SER A 117 15.84 11.23 4.35
C SER A 117 17.06 10.40 4.73
N SER A 118 17.05 9.87 5.94
CA SER A 118 17.84 8.68 6.30
C SER A 118 17.00 7.41 6.21
N GLY A 119 17.64 6.26 6.02
CA GLY A 119 16.95 4.98 5.87
C GLY A 119 17.80 3.76 6.17
N THR A 120 17.12 2.63 6.39
CA THR A 120 17.73 1.31 6.54
C THR A 120 16.73 0.23 6.13
N PHE A 121 17.22 -1.00 5.90
CA PHE A 121 16.36 -2.15 5.65
C PHE A 121 16.43 -3.12 6.83
N LEU A 122 15.26 -3.55 7.30
CA LEU A 122 15.10 -4.68 8.19
C LEU A 122 14.87 -5.93 7.34
N ALA A 123 15.62 -6.99 7.62
CA ALA A 123 15.44 -8.26 6.92
C ALA A 123 14.02 -8.81 7.14
N ARG A 124 13.49 -9.50 6.12
CA ARG A 124 12.18 -10.17 6.20
C ARG A 124 12.19 -11.16 7.37
N GLY A 125 11.20 -11.06 8.25
CA GLY A 125 11.09 -11.90 9.45
C GLY A 125 12.29 -11.84 10.41
N VAL A 126 13.00 -10.70 10.50
CA VAL A 126 14.17 -10.56 11.40
C VAL A 126 13.85 -10.85 12.87
N ASP A 127 12.62 -10.61 13.30
CA ASP A 127 12.08 -11.06 14.58
C ASP A 127 10.56 -11.37 14.50
N GLU A 128 10.00 -11.82 15.61
CA GLU A 128 8.59 -12.20 15.71
C GLU A 128 7.63 -11.03 15.46
N THR A 129 7.98 -9.81 15.88
CA THR A 129 7.16 -8.61 15.68
C THR A 129 7.12 -8.23 14.21
N VAL A 130 8.27 -8.20 13.54
CA VAL A 130 8.39 -7.94 12.10
C VAL A 130 7.65 -9.01 11.31
N ALA A 131 7.86 -10.30 11.62
CA ALA A 131 7.14 -11.39 10.97
C ALA A 131 5.61 -11.28 11.14
N ALA A 132 5.14 -10.87 12.33
CA ALA A 132 3.72 -10.67 12.58
C ALA A 132 3.14 -9.47 11.82
N ILE A 133 3.90 -8.38 11.65
CA ILE A 133 3.53 -7.24 10.79
C ILE A 133 3.44 -7.70 9.34
N GLU A 134 4.46 -8.37 8.82
CA GLU A 134 4.51 -8.84 7.44
C GLU A 134 3.38 -9.83 7.12
N LYS A 135 3.04 -10.71 8.06
CA LYS A 135 1.87 -11.58 7.93
C LYS A 135 0.57 -10.78 7.82
N ARG A 136 0.39 -9.71 8.60
CA ARG A 136 -0.82 -8.86 8.50
C ARG A 136 -0.86 -8.06 7.20
N ILE A 137 0.29 -7.62 6.70
CA ILE A 137 0.40 -7.03 5.36
C ILE A 137 -0.07 -8.04 4.30
N ALA A 138 0.38 -9.30 4.39
CA ALA A 138 -0.05 -10.35 3.47
C ALA A 138 -1.56 -10.65 3.60
N ASP A 139 -2.09 -10.72 4.82
CA ASP A 139 -3.52 -10.92 5.06
C ASP A 139 -4.37 -9.76 4.49
N PHE A 140 -3.87 -8.52 4.55
CA PHE A 140 -4.55 -7.32 4.06
C PHE A 140 -4.48 -7.18 2.53
N THR A 141 -3.32 -7.42 1.95
CA THR A 141 -3.08 -7.26 0.50
C THR A 141 -3.51 -8.49 -0.30
N PHE A 142 -3.72 -9.63 0.36
CA PHE A 142 -3.89 -10.95 -0.23
C PHE A 142 -2.68 -11.41 -1.07
N LEU A 143 -1.51 -10.81 -0.85
CA LEU A 143 -0.25 -11.19 -1.49
C LEU A 143 0.63 -11.97 -0.51
N PRO A 144 1.35 -13.02 -0.95
CA PRO A 144 2.21 -13.81 -0.07
C PRO A 144 3.32 -12.97 0.58
N VAL A 145 3.75 -13.37 1.78
CA VAL A 145 4.86 -12.70 2.50
C VAL A 145 6.16 -12.79 1.69
N GLU A 146 6.32 -13.90 0.98
CA GLU A 146 7.47 -14.27 0.16
C GLU A 146 7.66 -13.35 -1.05
N ASN A 147 6.59 -12.73 -1.54
CA ASN A 147 6.64 -11.72 -2.60
C ASN A 147 7.20 -10.38 -2.11
N GLY A 148 7.28 -10.19 -0.79
CA GLY A 148 7.72 -8.94 -0.19
C GLY A 148 9.23 -8.86 0.00
N GLU A 149 9.80 -7.70 -0.30
CA GLU A 149 11.15 -7.32 0.16
C GLU A 149 11.21 -7.19 1.69
N GLY A 150 12.40 -6.93 2.26
CA GLY A 150 12.51 -6.51 3.66
C GLY A 150 11.78 -5.17 3.92
N LEU A 151 11.51 -4.86 5.18
CA LEU A 151 10.91 -3.57 5.55
C LEU A 151 11.95 -2.46 5.43
N GLN A 152 11.72 -1.48 4.56
CA GLN A 152 12.53 -0.28 4.53
C GLN A 152 12.00 0.69 5.58
N VAL A 153 12.82 1.11 6.56
CA VAL A 153 12.46 2.16 7.53
C VAL A 153 13.13 3.46 7.14
N LEU A 154 12.39 4.58 7.23
CA LEU A 154 12.81 5.90 6.79
C LEU A 154 12.52 6.95 7.85
N HIS A 155 13.43 7.92 7.97
CA HIS A 155 13.29 9.06 8.84
C HIS A 155 13.54 10.36 8.09
N TYR A 156 12.59 11.29 8.19
CA TYR A 156 12.66 12.63 7.63
C TYR A 156 12.63 13.67 8.76
N GLU A 157 13.69 14.47 8.81
CA GLU A 157 13.77 15.68 9.63
C GLU A 157 13.08 16.86 8.93
N VAL A 158 12.93 17.98 9.65
CA VAL A 158 12.38 19.23 9.10
C VAL A 158 13.12 19.64 7.81
N GLY A 159 12.35 19.92 6.77
CA GLY A 159 12.83 20.28 5.43
C GLY A 159 13.19 19.09 4.53
N GLN A 160 13.33 17.88 5.07
CA GLN A 160 13.61 16.69 4.26
C GLN A 160 12.37 16.20 3.52
N LYS A 161 12.57 15.65 2.33
CA LYS A 161 11.52 15.28 1.38
C LYS A 161 11.92 14.10 0.50
N TYR A 162 10.96 13.61 -0.27
CA TYR A 162 11.19 12.74 -1.42
C TYR A 162 10.39 13.26 -2.61
N GLU A 163 11.06 13.68 -3.66
CA GLU A 163 10.40 14.08 -4.91
C GLU A 163 9.53 12.94 -5.48
N PRO A 164 8.50 13.29 -6.26
CA PRO A 164 7.64 12.31 -6.91
C PRO A 164 8.43 11.29 -7.75
N HIS A 165 8.16 10.01 -7.51
CA HIS A 165 8.79 8.87 -8.18
C HIS A 165 7.81 7.70 -8.32
N TYR A 166 8.26 6.67 -9.04
CA TYR A 166 7.57 5.40 -9.15
C TYR A 166 8.32 4.34 -8.35
N ASP A 167 7.57 3.44 -7.74
CA ASP A 167 8.14 2.27 -7.06
C ASP A 167 8.45 1.13 -8.03
N TYR A 168 7.84 1.12 -9.22
CA TYR A 168 8.17 0.14 -10.24
C TYR A 168 9.52 0.45 -10.91
N PHE A 169 10.15 -0.58 -11.43
CA PHE A 169 11.39 -0.48 -12.20
C PHE A 169 11.12 -0.24 -13.69
N LEU A 170 11.96 0.60 -14.31
CA LEU A 170 11.99 0.80 -15.77
C LEU A 170 13.09 -0.03 -16.44
N ASP A 171 14.04 -0.54 -15.66
CA ASP A 171 15.13 -1.38 -16.13
C ASP A 171 14.85 -2.87 -15.92
N GLN A 172 15.55 -3.73 -16.67
CA GLN A 172 15.42 -5.18 -16.56
C GLN A 172 16.27 -5.79 -15.44
N PHE A 173 17.22 -5.05 -14.88
CA PHE A 173 18.15 -5.59 -13.88
C PHE A 173 17.45 -5.77 -12.54
N ASN A 174 16.68 -4.77 -12.12
CA ASN A 174 15.96 -4.78 -10.85
C ASN A 174 14.74 -5.71 -10.84
N THR A 175 14.28 -6.19 -12.01
CA THR A 175 13.18 -7.16 -12.11
C THR A 175 13.64 -8.62 -12.06
N VAL A 176 14.94 -8.90 -12.01
CA VAL A 176 15.46 -10.29 -12.00
C VAL A 176 15.03 -11.06 -10.75
N ASN A 177 14.91 -10.38 -9.60
CA ASN A 177 14.48 -11.01 -8.35
C ASN A 177 13.03 -10.65 -8.04
N GLY A 178 12.12 -11.62 -8.15
CA GLY A 178 10.68 -11.43 -7.88
C GLY A 178 9.90 -10.73 -9.00
N GLY A 179 10.54 -10.25 -10.08
CA GLY A 179 9.84 -9.51 -11.12
C GLY A 179 9.56 -8.06 -10.71
N GLN A 180 8.50 -7.49 -11.28
CA GLN A 180 8.13 -6.10 -11.03
C GLN A 180 7.48 -5.91 -9.65
N ARG A 181 7.73 -4.76 -9.01
CA ARG A 181 7.00 -4.32 -7.81
C ARG A 181 5.57 -3.97 -8.24
N MET A 182 4.60 -4.75 -7.76
CA MET A 182 3.20 -4.58 -8.11
C MET A 182 2.45 -3.68 -7.14
N ALA A 183 2.84 -3.70 -5.86
CA ALA A 183 2.17 -2.98 -4.79
C ALA A 183 3.15 -2.47 -3.75
N THR A 184 2.74 -1.38 -3.10
CA THR A 184 3.46 -0.78 -1.98
C THR A 184 2.52 -0.61 -0.80
N VAL A 185 2.97 -1.05 0.37
CA VAL A 185 2.37 -0.69 1.65
C VAL A 185 3.29 0.27 2.38
N LEU A 186 2.87 1.54 2.46
CA LEU A 186 3.55 2.59 3.21
C LEU A 186 2.89 2.76 4.57
N MET A 187 3.63 2.48 5.62
CA MET A 187 3.22 2.55 7.02
C MET A 187 3.77 3.81 7.67
N TYR A 188 2.93 4.55 8.40
CA TYR A 188 3.37 5.71 9.18
C TYR A 188 3.69 5.28 10.61
N LEU A 189 4.94 5.46 11.02
CA LEU A 189 5.44 5.05 12.35
C LEU A 189 5.43 6.21 13.36
N SER A 190 5.14 7.43 12.91
CA SER A 190 4.98 8.60 13.78
C SER A 190 3.85 9.51 13.27
N ASP A 191 3.28 10.30 14.18
CA ASP A 191 2.48 11.45 13.83
C ASP A 191 3.40 12.57 13.32
N VAL A 192 2.92 13.33 12.34
CA VAL A 192 3.62 14.52 11.83
C VAL A 192 2.75 15.75 12.04
N GLU A 193 3.31 16.76 12.70
CA GLU A 193 2.58 17.94 13.11
C GLU A 193 2.19 18.83 11.92
N GLU A 194 3.11 19.01 10.96
CA GLU A 194 2.87 19.78 9.75
C GLU A 194 3.76 19.31 8.58
N GLY A 195 3.18 19.21 7.39
CA GLY A 195 3.85 18.67 6.21
C GLY A 195 4.00 17.15 6.25
N GLY A 196 5.00 16.63 5.51
CA GLY A 196 5.32 15.21 5.50
C GLY A 196 4.32 14.32 4.77
N GLU A 197 3.33 14.88 4.06
CA GLU A 197 2.29 14.12 3.37
C GLU A 197 2.87 13.17 2.32
N THR A 198 2.19 12.05 2.08
CA THR A 198 2.42 11.27 0.85
C THR A 198 1.48 11.80 -0.22
N VAL A 199 2.04 12.44 -1.25
CA VAL A 199 1.30 13.12 -2.34
C VAL A 199 1.34 12.28 -3.61
N PHE A 200 0.21 12.17 -4.29
CA PHE A 200 0.05 11.53 -5.60
C PHE A 200 -0.36 12.59 -6.64
N PRO A 201 0.60 13.31 -7.26
CA PRO A 201 0.30 14.42 -8.17
C PRO A 201 -0.41 13.99 -9.46
N SER A 202 -0.27 12.73 -9.87
CA SER A 202 -0.95 12.18 -11.06
C SER A 202 -2.29 11.50 -10.77
N ALA A 203 -2.73 11.50 -9.50
CA ALA A 203 -4.03 10.95 -9.12
C ALA A 203 -5.16 11.78 -9.72
N LYS A 204 -6.22 11.12 -10.21
CA LYS A 204 -7.36 11.80 -10.84
C LYS A 204 -8.53 11.89 -9.87
N GLY A 205 -8.92 13.10 -9.45
CA GLY A 205 -10.12 13.28 -8.63
C GLY A 205 -10.26 14.71 -8.14
N ASN A 206 -11.40 15.02 -7.53
CA ASN A 206 -11.57 16.29 -6.82
C ASN A 206 -10.86 16.18 -5.46
N ILE A 207 -9.56 16.48 -5.44
CA ILE A 207 -8.72 16.36 -4.26
C ILE A 207 -9.15 17.34 -3.17
N SER A 208 -9.67 18.53 -3.53
CA SER A 208 -10.17 19.51 -2.56
C SER A 208 -11.42 19.06 -1.80
N ALA A 209 -12.01 17.91 -2.16
CA ALA A 209 -13.12 17.31 -1.43
C ALA A 209 -12.69 16.45 -0.22
N VAL A 210 -11.39 16.23 0.00
CA VAL A 210 -10.94 15.48 1.19
C VAL A 210 -11.21 16.28 2.47
N PRO A 211 -11.72 15.64 3.55
CA PRO A 211 -12.02 16.34 4.80
C PRO A 211 -10.83 17.10 5.41
N TRP A 212 -9.60 16.66 5.12
CA TRP A 212 -8.36 17.22 5.64
C TRP A 212 -7.68 18.22 4.68
N TRP A 213 -8.36 18.68 3.62
CA TRP A 213 -7.75 19.55 2.59
C TRP A 213 -7.11 20.81 3.18
N ASN A 214 -7.79 21.44 4.13
CA ASN A 214 -7.31 22.68 4.77
C ASN A 214 -6.09 22.45 5.70
N GLU A 215 -5.79 21.21 6.05
CA GLU A 215 -4.63 20.84 6.88
C GLU A 215 -3.40 20.44 6.05
N LEU A 216 -3.55 20.35 4.72
CA LEU A 216 -2.45 19.99 3.83
C LEU A 216 -1.50 21.17 3.65
N SER A 217 -0.20 20.86 3.58
CA SER A 217 0.83 21.77 3.08
C SER A 217 0.58 22.16 1.63
N GLU A 218 1.26 23.20 1.14
CA GLU A 218 1.19 23.60 -0.27
C GLU A 218 1.60 22.44 -1.20
N CYS A 219 2.63 21.68 -0.84
CA CYS A 219 3.00 20.44 -1.53
C CYS A 219 1.88 19.40 -1.51
N GLY A 220 1.23 19.21 -0.35
CA GLY A 220 0.12 18.26 -0.21
C GLY A 220 -1.08 18.60 -1.09
N LYS A 221 -1.27 19.87 -1.46
CA LYS A 221 -2.35 20.32 -2.34
C LYS A 221 -2.09 20.09 -3.84
N GLU A 222 -0.87 19.70 -4.22
CA GLU A 222 -0.52 19.42 -5.62
C GLU A 222 -1.11 18.10 -6.15
N GLY A 223 -1.64 17.24 -5.28
CA GLY A 223 -2.16 15.92 -5.64
C GLY A 223 -3.01 15.30 -4.54
N LEU A 224 -3.54 14.11 -4.79
CA LEU A 224 -4.21 13.34 -3.71
C LEU A 224 -3.18 13.07 -2.62
N SER A 225 -3.47 13.51 -1.39
CA SER A 225 -2.49 13.44 -0.32
C SER A 225 -3.01 12.79 0.94
N VAL A 226 -2.14 12.03 1.59
CA VAL A 226 -2.37 11.39 2.89
C VAL A 226 -1.45 11.99 3.93
N LYS A 227 -2.03 12.50 5.01
CA LYS A 227 -1.30 13.01 6.17
C LYS A 227 -0.75 11.83 7.00
N PRO A 228 0.52 11.87 7.42
CA PRO A 228 1.07 10.82 8.28
C PRO A 228 0.38 10.83 9.64
N LYS A 229 -0.12 9.66 10.02
CA LYS A 229 -0.68 9.42 11.35
C LYS A 229 -0.16 8.09 11.86
N MET A 230 0.41 8.06 13.04
CA MET A 230 1.04 6.86 13.59
C MET A 230 0.06 5.68 13.59
N GLY A 231 0.51 4.55 13.03
CA GLY A 231 -0.28 3.33 12.90
C GLY A 231 -1.20 3.28 11.68
N ASP A 232 -1.43 4.39 10.97
CA ASP A 232 -2.09 4.35 9.66
C ASP A 232 -1.13 3.74 8.62
N ALA A 233 -1.71 3.06 7.64
CA ALA A 233 -1.00 2.53 6.49
C ALA A 233 -1.73 2.83 5.19
N LEU A 234 -0.96 2.88 4.11
CA LEU A 234 -1.39 3.23 2.78
C LEU A 234 -1.00 2.10 1.82
N LEU A 235 -1.99 1.48 1.19
CA LEU A 235 -1.79 0.56 0.06
C LEU A 235 -2.05 1.28 -1.25
N PHE A 236 -1.11 1.18 -2.19
CA PHE A 236 -1.28 1.59 -3.59
C PHE A 236 -0.58 0.63 -4.54
N TRP A 237 -1.01 0.63 -5.79
CA TRP A 237 -0.57 -0.31 -6.81
C TRP A 237 0.26 0.40 -7.87
N SER A 238 1.42 -0.17 -8.17
CA SER A 238 2.34 0.29 -9.23
C SER A 238 1.95 -0.27 -10.60
N MET A 239 1.08 -1.29 -10.61
CA MET A 239 0.61 -1.97 -11.82
C MET A 239 -0.91 -2.04 -11.84
N ARG A 240 -1.47 -2.03 -13.04
CA ARG A 240 -2.89 -2.27 -13.30
C ARG A 240 -3.18 -3.78 -13.37
N PRO A 241 -4.46 -4.20 -13.29
CA PRO A 241 -4.83 -5.61 -13.39
C PRO A 241 -4.45 -6.28 -14.72
N ASP A 242 -4.22 -5.51 -15.78
CA ASP A 242 -3.72 -6.00 -17.07
C ASP A 242 -2.19 -6.11 -17.13
N ALA A 243 -1.52 -6.01 -15.97
CA ALA A 243 -0.08 -5.99 -15.78
C ALA A 243 0.66 -4.79 -16.42
N SER A 244 -0.05 -3.79 -16.95
CA SER A 244 0.58 -2.54 -17.38
C SER A 244 0.98 -1.68 -16.18
N LEU A 245 2.05 -0.88 -16.34
CA LEU A 245 2.49 0.06 -15.30
C LEU A 245 1.45 1.18 -15.12
N ASP A 246 1.17 1.54 -13.87
CA ASP A 246 0.21 2.61 -13.57
C ASP A 246 0.91 3.95 -13.37
N SER A 247 0.83 4.82 -14.36
CA SER A 247 1.39 6.18 -14.28
C SER A 247 0.74 7.05 -13.19
N SER A 248 -0.47 6.70 -12.71
CA SER A 248 -1.13 7.40 -11.61
C SER A 248 -0.53 7.09 -10.24
N SER A 249 0.32 6.06 -10.13
CA SER A 249 1.06 5.70 -8.92
C SER A 249 2.29 6.60 -8.63
N LEU A 250 2.50 7.64 -9.45
CA LEU A 250 3.52 8.64 -9.20
C LEU A 250 3.24 9.27 -7.84
N HIS A 251 4.20 9.16 -6.92
CA HIS A 251 4.02 9.61 -5.55
C HIS A 251 5.30 10.15 -4.94
N GLY A 252 5.17 11.07 -3.98
CA GLY A 252 6.29 11.69 -3.28
C GLY A 252 6.01 11.87 -1.79
N GLY A 253 7.05 12.20 -1.05
CA GLY A 253 6.98 12.64 0.34
C GLY A 253 7.18 14.14 0.42
N CYS A 254 6.13 14.88 0.75
CA CYS A 254 6.21 16.32 0.96
C CYS A 254 7.20 16.68 2.09
N PRO A 255 7.81 17.88 2.05
CA PRO A 255 8.71 18.31 3.10
C PRO A 255 8.04 18.26 4.48
N VAL A 256 8.77 17.76 5.48
CA VAL A 256 8.35 17.92 6.88
C VAL A 256 8.51 19.40 7.24
N ILE A 257 7.45 20.05 7.69
CA ILE A 257 7.48 21.47 8.10
C ILE A 257 7.67 21.55 9.62
N ARG A 258 7.00 20.68 10.37
CA ARG A 258 7.11 20.60 11.83
C ARG A 258 6.96 19.15 12.32
N GLY A 259 7.75 18.77 13.33
CA GLY A 259 7.83 17.41 13.85
C GLY A 259 8.89 16.56 13.15
N ASN A 260 8.72 15.24 13.21
CA ASN A 260 9.62 14.26 12.57
C ASN A 260 8.77 13.13 11.96
N LYS A 261 9.09 12.73 10.74
CA LYS A 261 8.36 11.65 10.05
C LYS A 261 9.17 10.36 10.07
N TRP A 262 8.62 9.34 10.69
CA TRP A 262 9.05 7.97 10.54
C TRP A 262 8.04 7.20 9.70
N SER A 263 8.54 6.42 8.75
CA SER A 263 7.71 5.55 7.92
C SER A 263 8.41 4.23 7.64
N SER A 264 7.64 3.18 7.37
CA SER A 264 8.16 1.93 6.84
C SER A 264 7.46 1.55 5.53
N THR A 265 8.24 1.17 4.53
CA THR A 265 7.75 0.75 3.23
C THR A 265 7.95 -0.75 3.06
N LYS A 266 6.90 -1.44 2.60
CA LYS A 266 6.95 -2.82 2.12
C LYS A 266 6.62 -2.81 0.63
N TRP A 267 7.61 -3.12 -0.20
CA TRP A 267 7.40 -3.40 -1.62
C TRP A 267 7.06 -4.87 -1.83
N ILE A 268 6.08 -5.14 -2.68
CA ILE A 268 5.58 -6.48 -2.96
C ILE A 268 5.66 -6.72 -4.46
N HIS A 269 6.31 -7.81 -4.83
CA HIS A 269 6.57 -8.19 -6.21
C HIS A 269 5.49 -9.13 -6.78
N VAL A 270 5.46 -9.24 -8.11
CA VAL A 270 4.60 -10.18 -8.83
C VAL A 270 4.94 -11.66 -8.56
N GLU A 271 6.20 -11.96 -8.26
CA GLU A 271 6.69 -13.29 -7.92
C GLU A 271 7.43 -13.28 -6.57
N GLU A 272 7.86 -14.45 -6.10
CA GLU A 272 8.65 -14.59 -4.89
C GLU A 272 9.94 -13.76 -4.96
N TYR A 273 10.13 -12.88 -3.99
CA TYR A 273 11.36 -12.14 -3.79
C TYR A 273 12.32 -12.95 -2.92
N LYS A 274 13.41 -13.43 -3.52
CA LYS A 274 14.40 -14.25 -2.81
C LYS A 274 15.26 -13.38 -1.93
N VAL A 275 15.33 -13.74 -0.64
CA VAL A 275 16.24 -13.14 0.33
C VAL A 275 17.49 -14.03 0.38
N PHE A 276 18.63 -13.50 -0.06
CA PHE A 276 19.89 -14.20 0.04
C PHE A 276 20.49 -13.95 1.43
N ALA A 277 20.78 -15.04 2.14
CA ALA A 277 21.43 -15.02 3.45
C ALA A 277 22.93 -14.70 3.33
#